data_AF-A0A1V1NWU0-F1
#
_entry.id   AF-A0A1V1NWU0-F1
#
_cell.length_a   1.000
_cell.length_b   1.000
_cell.length_c   1.000
_cell.angle_alpha   90.00
_cell.angle_beta   90.00
_cell.angle_gamma   90.00
#
_symmetry.space_group_name_H-M   'P 1'
#
loop_
_entity.id
_entity.type
_entity.pdbx_description
1 polymer ?
#
loop_
_entity_poly.entity_id
_entity_poly.type
_entity_poly.pdbx_seq_one_letter_code
_entity_poly.pdbx_strand_id
1 'polypeptide(L)'
;MVNNNPYNYRTPVGIKNFIGRRPVLNKIIDSIYEHSWCIINGDRFGKTSLLKAIESILLENQSENIMQIPCFVDLMDCDTKSVENVYARFLWNLHETLDKSGATHIDLSATRLQEFKDSKHETVSIITFESIIKDLEKRFETAYQQFMLIILLDEPESIIRYKWSTKFFETLRALIYSGSLSHTIRLVLAASNNAYLKIRNTSPLIEILEKEHLKLFDENDTRELIARGGSVSADVFKEIQHQSGGHPFIIQYILHHLWQKNKHFEETKPEQIRDIADQMIHERDTDFRNWNEKIGHGGRKAYSMIANSKNGMDESSLRSNLLDYVDNPLDDLMSLRNSGLVIKDDQKRYRIAPHLFFYWFNEFIMPKIQPLNQSVPFYISSVVLKNIQCFNNFSTQFTHAEKDTCLCSLFLGDNSAGKTSLLRSIVLGLCSENSSRMLLNHYQGMLVQKEHSQGSIKISLHHKENGTYIIESLIKRINENEEQLTRKYYKDSDSEQKEISPENFPKQDLFVCGYGAGRTQGDLSIDKVQHYSIFNAVGTLFNYNSPLKGPELSLRRLIDQINTSNGTAESASLARDKTDIVPCLQALFRFLSNSDDLLKNLSPA
;
A
#
# COMPACT_ATOMS: atom_id res chain seq x y z
N MET A 1 29.84 23.60 30.10
CA MET A 1 29.58 22.43 29.25
C MET A 1 28.49 22.82 28.28
N VAL A 2 28.67 22.64 26.97
CA VAL A 2 27.60 22.91 26.00
C VAL A 2 26.51 21.88 26.27
N ASN A 3 25.35 22.34 26.74
CA ASN A 3 24.22 21.49 27.11
C ASN A 3 23.65 20.89 25.81
N ASN A 4 24.15 19.72 25.40
CA ASN A 4 23.69 19.04 24.20
C ASN A 4 22.18 18.79 24.29
N ASN A 5 21.46 19.00 23.19
CA ASN A 5 20.03 18.77 23.12
C ASN A 5 19.71 17.31 23.46
N PRO A 6 18.93 17.02 24.52
CA PRO A 6 18.62 15.64 24.91
C PRO A 6 17.60 14.97 23.98
N TYR A 7 16.99 15.73 23.06
CA TYR A 7 15.99 15.26 22.12
C TYR A 7 16.60 15.04 20.74
N ASN A 8 16.47 13.82 20.23
CA ASN A 8 16.89 13.47 18.89
C ASN A 8 15.86 12.54 18.26
N TYR A 9 15.05 13.09 17.36
CA TYR A 9 14.01 12.35 16.65
C TYR A 9 14.54 11.60 15.41
N ARG A 10 15.81 11.80 15.03
CA ARG A 10 16.41 11.23 13.83
C ARG A 10 17.13 9.91 14.10
N THR A 11 17.71 9.77 15.27
CA THR A 11 18.49 8.58 15.65
C THR A 11 17.77 7.78 16.74
N PRO A 12 17.88 6.44 16.73
CA PRO A 12 17.47 5.62 17.87
C PRO A 12 18.15 6.08 19.17
N VAL A 13 17.43 6.03 20.29
CA VAL A 13 17.96 6.40 21.60
C VAL A 13 18.58 5.19 22.28
N GLY A 14 19.73 5.37 22.94
CA GLY A 14 20.36 4.35 23.78
C GLY A 14 19.70 4.22 25.15
N ILE A 15 20.11 3.23 25.94
CA ILE A 15 19.47 2.87 27.22
C ILE A 15 19.37 4.05 28.21
N LYS A 16 20.41 4.87 28.34
CA LYS A 16 20.43 6.06 29.21
C LYS A 16 19.32 7.04 28.86
N ASN A 17 18.97 7.08 27.58
CA ASN A 17 17.97 7.97 27.02
C ASN A 17 16.64 7.26 26.70
N PHE A 18 16.46 6.00 27.08
CA PHE A 18 15.24 5.24 26.81
C PHE A 18 14.14 5.60 27.83
N ILE A 19 12.96 5.98 27.34
CA ILE A 19 11.81 6.46 28.15
C ILE A 19 10.53 5.79 27.68
N GLY A 20 9.64 5.56 28.65
CA GLY A 20 8.43 4.79 28.46
C GLY A 20 8.77 3.36 28.11
N ARG A 21 7.83 2.44 28.30
CA ARG A 21 8.02 1.03 27.90
C ARG A 21 9.12 0.27 28.66
N ARG A 22 9.59 0.77 29.80
CA ARG A 22 10.36 -0.04 30.75
C ARG A 22 9.66 -1.36 31.10
N PRO A 23 8.32 -1.41 31.28
CA PRO A 23 7.64 -2.68 31.50
C PRO A 23 7.80 -3.68 30.35
N VAL A 24 7.75 -3.20 29.10
CA VAL A 24 7.95 -4.04 27.91
C VAL A 24 9.41 -4.51 27.82
N LEU A 25 10.36 -3.61 28.04
CA LEU A 25 11.79 -3.92 28.04
C LEU A 25 12.10 -5.00 29.08
N ASN A 26 11.68 -4.80 30.32
CA ASN A 26 11.90 -5.76 31.41
C ASN A 26 11.23 -7.09 31.09
N LYS A 27 9.97 -7.09 30.64
CA LYS A 27 9.25 -8.31 30.22
C LYS A 27 10.03 -9.11 29.19
N ILE A 28 10.62 -8.46 28.18
CA ILE A 28 11.43 -9.14 27.17
C ILE A 28 12.72 -9.68 27.81
N ILE A 29 13.47 -8.86 28.55
CA ILE A 29 14.74 -9.27 29.19
C ILE A 29 14.55 -10.44 30.14
N ASP A 30 13.51 -10.42 30.97
CA ASP A 30 13.24 -11.44 31.99
C ASP A 30 12.90 -12.81 31.38
N SER A 31 12.40 -12.84 30.14
CA SER A 31 11.88 -14.04 29.47
C SER A 31 12.67 -14.47 28.24
N ILE A 32 13.69 -13.71 27.84
CA ILE A 32 14.42 -13.95 26.59
C ILE A 32 15.14 -15.30 26.56
N TYR A 33 15.44 -15.87 27.72
CA TYR A 33 16.06 -17.19 27.84
C TYR A 33 15.14 -18.32 27.40
N GLU A 34 13.84 -18.15 27.56
CA GLU A 34 12.82 -19.16 27.27
C GLU A 34 12.11 -18.87 25.94
N HIS A 35 11.96 -17.59 25.60
CA HIS A 35 11.11 -17.15 24.51
C HIS A 35 11.85 -16.26 23.51
N SER A 36 11.49 -16.43 22.24
CA SER A 36 11.82 -15.47 21.18
C SER A 36 10.64 -14.49 21.00
N TRP A 37 10.93 -13.26 20.60
CA TRP A 37 10.00 -12.14 20.62
C TRP A 37 9.81 -11.51 19.23
N CYS A 38 8.63 -10.94 19.00
CA CYS A 38 8.31 -10.08 17.88
C CYS A 38 7.69 -8.77 18.40
N ILE A 39 8.41 -7.67 18.17
CA ILE A 39 7.99 -6.31 18.50
C ILE A 39 7.31 -5.71 17.27
N ILE A 40 6.04 -5.35 17.38
CA ILE A 40 5.21 -4.97 16.24
C ILE A 40 4.72 -3.53 16.43
N ASN A 41 5.03 -2.65 15.48
CA ASN A 41 4.32 -1.37 15.30
C ASN A 41 4.75 -0.59 14.06
N GLY A 42 4.04 0.48 13.74
CA GLY A 42 4.37 1.42 12.68
C GLY A 42 5.77 2.05 12.80
N ASP A 43 6.13 2.84 11.79
CA ASP A 43 7.41 3.53 11.76
C ASP A 43 7.51 4.53 12.90
N ARG A 44 8.75 4.84 13.32
CA ARG A 44 9.00 5.92 14.29
C ARG A 44 8.34 5.70 15.66
N PHE A 45 7.86 4.49 15.94
CA PHE A 45 7.47 4.04 17.28
C PHE A 45 8.66 3.64 18.13
N GLY A 46 9.93 3.88 17.76
CA GLY A 46 11.07 3.54 18.63
C GLY A 46 11.31 2.04 18.83
N LYS A 47 11.00 1.20 17.82
CA LYS A 47 11.32 -0.23 17.81
C LYS A 47 12.84 -0.45 17.88
N THR A 48 13.59 0.20 17.01
CA THR A 48 15.06 0.19 17.00
C THR A 48 15.65 0.65 18.33
N SER A 49 15.08 1.69 18.95
CA SER A 49 15.52 2.16 20.28
C SER A 49 15.33 1.09 21.36
N LEU A 50 14.24 0.31 21.28
CA LEU A 50 13.98 -0.80 22.20
C LEU A 50 14.99 -1.93 21.97
N LEU A 51 15.29 -2.29 20.72
CA LEU A 51 16.34 -3.27 20.41
C LEU A 51 17.71 -2.85 20.96
N LYS A 52 18.11 -1.59 20.79
CA LYS A 52 19.37 -1.06 21.34
C LYS A 52 19.39 -1.01 22.86
N ALA A 53 18.23 -0.76 23.49
CA ALA A 53 18.10 -0.85 24.94
C ALA A 53 18.27 -2.29 25.44
N ILE A 54 17.67 -3.27 24.74
CA ILE A 54 17.85 -4.70 25.00
C ILE A 54 19.33 -5.07 24.88
N GLU A 55 19.97 -4.72 23.76
CA GLU A 55 21.40 -4.95 23.51
C GLU A 55 22.28 -4.42 24.64
N SER A 56 22.05 -3.17 25.05
CA SER A 56 22.84 -2.54 26.12
C SER A 56 22.67 -3.26 27.46
N ILE A 57 21.44 -3.60 27.84
CA ILE A 57 21.16 -4.30 29.10
C ILE A 57 21.79 -5.69 29.10
N LEU A 58 21.70 -6.44 28.00
CA LEU A 58 22.30 -7.77 27.91
C LEU A 58 23.83 -7.73 27.99
N LEU A 59 24.47 -6.71 27.41
CA LEU A 59 25.91 -6.51 27.54
C LEU A 59 26.33 -6.08 28.96
N GLU A 60 25.53 -5.26 29.65
CA GLU A 60 25.80 -4.79 31.02
C GLU A 60 25.52 -5.87 32.08
N ASN A 61 24.52 -6.74 31.86
CA ASN A 61 24.05 -7.75 32.82
C ASN A 61 24.49 -9.17 32.43
N GLN A 62 25.79 -9.41 32.30
CA GLN A 62 26.31 -10.76 32.09
C GLN A 62 26.18 -11.59 33.38
N SER A 63 25.72 -12.84 33.24
CA SER A 63 25.66 -13.81 34.33
C SER A 63 26.96 -14.62 34.36
N GLU A 64 27.43 -14.99 35.55
CA GLU A 64 28.57 -15.90 35.70
C GLU A 64 28.32 -17.27 35.06
N ASN A 65 27.06 -17.70 34.98
CA ASN A 65 26.70 -19.03 34.46
C ASN A 65 26.29 -19.02 32.98
N ILE A 66 25.79 -17.90 32.46
CA ILE A 66 25.22 -17.81 31.12
C ILE A 66 25.86 -16.64 30.39
N MET A 67 26.63 -16.94 29.34
CA MET A 67 27.14 -15.92 28.43
C MET A 67 26.06 -15.55 27.42
N GLN A 68 25.65 -14.28 27.40
CA GLN A 68 24.65 -13.79 26.46
C GLN A 68 25.25 -12.78 25.51
N ILE A 69 25.19 -13.07 24.22
CA ILE A 69 25.72 -12.19 23.18
C ILE A 69 24.58 -11.66 22.33
N PRO A 70 24.17 -10.39 22.50
CA PRO A 70 23.22 -9.77 21.58
C PRO A 70 23.91 -9.46 20.24
N CYS A 71 23.31 -9.87 19.13
CA CYS A 71 23.79 -9.55 17.79
C CYS A 71 22.73 -8.71 17.08
N PHE A 72 22.92 -7.38 17.07
CA PHE A 72 22.03 -6.45 16.38
C PHE A 72 22.31 -6.45 14.87
N VAL A 73 21.25 -6.64 14.06
CA VAL A 73 21.31 -6.54 12.60
C VAL A 73 20.15 -5.73 12.08
N ASP A 74 20.48 -4.62 11.43
CA ASP A 74 19.55 -3.83 10.63
C ASP A 74 19.54 -4.35 9.19
N LEU A 75 18.41 -4.91 8.75
CA LEU A 75 18.27 -5.44 7.40
C LEU A 75 18.15 -4.37 6.32
N MET A 76 17.93 -3.10 6.65
CA MET A 76 18.04 -2.01 5.68
C MET A 76 19.50 -1.72 5.32
N ASP A 77 20.42 -1.89 6.26
CA ASP A 77 21.85 -1.64 6.07
C ASP A 77 22.61 -2.89 5.53
N CYS A 78 21.90 -3.98 5.28
CA CYS A 78 22.48 -5.22 4.74
C CYS A 78 22.56 -5.21 3.20
N ASP A 79 23.56 -5.89 2.64
CA ASP A 79 23.52 -6.26 1.22
C ASP A 79 22.49 -7.38 1.02
N THR A 80 21.28 -7.02 0.58
CA THR A 80 20.15 -7.95 0.44
C THR A 80 20.14 -8.68 -0.92
N LYS A 81 21.30 -8.91 -1.55
CA LYS A 81 21.38 -9.68 -2.80
C LYS A 81 20.98 -11.15 -2.61
N SER A 82 21.37 -11.74 -1.48
CA SER A 82 21.13 -13.15 -1.17
C SER A 82 20.92 -13.38 0.32
N VAL A 83 20.43 -14.57 0.68
CA VAL A 83 20.30 -14.95 2.09
C VAL A 83 21.68 -15.17 2.73
N GLU A 84 22.65 -15.63 1.94
CA GLU A 84 24.01 -15.88 2.37
C GLU A 84 24.73 -14.58 2.79
N ASN A 85 24.39 -13.44 2.19
CA ASN A 85 24.88 -12.13 2.62
C ASN A 85 24.34 -11.74 4.01
N VAL A 86 23.07 -12.06 4.31
CA VAL A 86 22.47 -11.77 5.61
C VAL A 86 23.13 -12.59 6.71
N TYR A 87 23.39 -13.88 6.46
CA TYR A 87 24.13 -14.72 7.41
C TYR A 87 25.57 -14.22 7.63
N ALA A 88 26.23 -13.73 6.57
CA ALA A 88 27.57 -13.15 6.70
C ALA A 88 27.51 -11.92 7.62
N ARG A 89 26.49 -11.06 7.44
CA ARG A 89 26.30 -9.89 8.28
C ARG A 89 26.07 -10.23 9.75
N PHE A 90 25.32 -11.31 10.06
CA PHE A 90 25.20 -11.79 11.44
C PHE A 90 26.56 -12.12 12.06
N LEU A 91 27.44 -12.81 11.32
CA LEU A 91 28.76 -13.18 11.82
C LEU A 91 29.68 -11.97 12.00
N TRP A 92 29.66 -11.00 11.07
CA TRP A 92 30.40 -9.75 11.20
C TRP A 92 29.99 -8.98 12.47
N ASN A 93 28.69 -8.81 12.68
CA ASN A 93 28.17 -8.07 13.83
C ASN A 93 28.38 -8.85 15.14
N LEU A 94 28.30 -10.18 15.11
CA LEU A 94 28.62 -11.04 16.25
C LEU A 94 30.09 -10.88 16.67
N HIS A 95 31.02 -10.88 15.71
CA HIS A 95 32.44 -10.66 16.02
C HIS A 95 32.68 -9.29 16.65
N GLU A 96 32.12 -8.23 16.08
CA GLU A 96 32.24 -6.88 16.65
C GLU A 96 31.65 -6.78 18.06
N THR A 97 30.55 -7.49 18.32
CA THR A 97 29.91 -7.49 19.65
C THR A 97 30.78 -8.23 20.65
N LEU A 98 31.32 -9.40 20.29
CA LEU A 98 32.23 -10.16 21.15
C LEU A 98 33.46 -9.35 21.54
N ASP A 99 34.06 -8.63 20.59
CA ASP A 99 35.20 -7.75 20.80
C ASP A 99 34.87 -6.61 21.80
N LYS A 100 33.67 -6.03 21.70
CA LYS A 100 33.19 -4.96 22.60
C LYS A 100 32.74 -5.46 23.97
N SER A 101 32.20 -6.67 24.04
CA SER A 101 31.60 -7.23 25.27
C SER A 101 32.63 -7.49 26.37
N GLY A 102 33.93 -7.42 26.06
CA GLY A 102 34.97 -7.71 27.03
C GLY A 102 35.01 -9.19 27.40
N ALA A 103 34.57 -10.09 26.50
CA ALA A 103 34.72 -11.55 26.56
C ALA A 103 36.21 -12.01 26.50
N THR A 104 37.09 -11.26 27.16
CA THR A 104 38.55 -11.33 27.21
C THR A 104 39.08 -12.68 27.68
N HIS A 105 38.25 -13.50 28.32
CA HIS A 105 38.63 -14.82 28.81
C HIS A 105 38.58 -15.91 27.72
N ILE A 106 37.98 -15.64 26.56
CA ILE A 106 37.94 -16.58 25.45
C ILE A 106 38.82 -16.09 24.31
N ASP A 107 39.81 -16.92 23.96
CA ASP A 107 40.65 -16.67 22.80
C ASP A 107 39.86 -16.92 21.51
N LEU A 108 39.44 -15.81 20.89
CA LEU A 108 38.75 -15.83 19.60
C LEU A 108 39.70 -16.15 18.44
N SER A 109 41.03 -16.00 18.61
CA SER A 109 42.00 -16.10 17.50
C SER A 109 41.99 -17.46 16.81
N ALA A 110 41.67 -18.51 17.56
CA ALA A 110 41.58 -19.88 17.06
C ALA A 110 40.16 -20.30 16.65
N THR A 111 39.18 -19.38 16.60
CA THR A 111 37.78 -19.69 16.26
C THR A 111 37.53 -19.65 14.76
N ARG A 112 36.53 -20.41 14.31
CA ARG A 112 36.04 -20.32 12.92
C ARG A 112 35.40 -18.97 12.61
N LEU A 113 34.95 -18.24 13.63
CA LEU A 113 34.46 -16.87 13.48
C LEU A 113 35.60 -15.92 13.08
N GLN A 114 36.78 -16.05 13.71
CA GLN A 114 37.96 -15.27 13.35
C GLN A 114 38.45 -15.64 11.95
N GLU A 115 38.50 -16.93 11.60
CA GLU A 115 38.84 -17.38 10.23
C GLU A 115 37.92 -16.74 9.18
N PHE A 116 36.61 -16.68 9.44
CA PHE A 116 35.64 -16.01 8.58
C PHE A 116 35.90 -14.50 8.44
N LYS A 117 36.26 -13.83 9.55
CA LYS A 117 36.60 -12.40 9.54
C LYS A 117 37.86 -12.14 8.71
N ASP A 118 38.88 -12.98 8.88
CA ASP A 118 40.17 -12.82 8.21
C ASP A 118 40.09 -13.11 6.71
N SER A 119 39.21 -14.03 6.29
CA SER A 119 38.98 -14.34 4.88
C SER A 119 38.21 -13.25 4.12
N LYS A 120 37.61 -12.29 4.85
CA LYS A 120 36.81 -11.17 4.30
C LYS A 120 35.67 -11.65 3.39
N HIS A 121 35.06 -12.79 3.71
CA HIS A 121 33.93 -13.29 2.93
C HIS A 121 32.70 -12.39 3.08
N GLU A 122 32.06 -12.09 1.95
CA GLU A 122 30.82 -11.30 1.89
C GLU A 122 29.55 -12.16 1.98
N THR A 123 29.68 -13.48 1.83
CA THR A 123 28.59 -14.47 1.86
C THR A 123 28.97 -15.69 2.69
N VAL A 124 27.99 -16.33 3.31
CA VAL A 124 28.18 -17.58 4.06
C VAL A 124 26.95 -18.48 3.93
N SER A 125 27.18 -19.77 3.71
CA SER A 125 26.09 -20.75 3.70
C SER A 125 25.51 -20.95 5.10
N ILE A 126 24.27 -21.40 5.20
CA ILE A 126 23.66 -21.75 6.48
C ILE A 126 24.44 -22.84 7.24
N ILE A 127 24.99 -23.83 6.53
CA ILE A 127 25.77 -24.91 7.16
C ILE A 127 27.04 -24.35 7.80
N THR A 128 27.71 -23.43 7.11
CA THR A 128 28.90 -22.75 7.63
C THR A 128 28.54 -21.85 8.81
N PHE A 129 27.44 -21.10 8.71
CA PHE A 129 26.93 -20.27 9.80
C PHE A 129 26.69 -21.09 11.07
N GLU A 130 25.89 -22.16 10.97
CA GLU A 130 25.61 -23.05 12.10
C GLU A 130 26.89 -23.64 12.70
N SER A 131 27.82 -24.04 11.84
CA SER A 131 29.07 -24.64 12.29
C SER A 131 29.99 -23.66 13.00
N ILE A 132 29.94 -22.36 12.68
CA ILE A 132 30.66 -21.31 13.41
C ILE A 132 30.02 -21.09 14.78
N ILE A 133 28.68 -21.04 14.86
CA ILE A 133 27.99 -20.88 16.15
C ILE A 133 28.27 -22.07 17.08
N LYS A 134 28.30 -23.31 16.56
CA LYS A 134 28.67 -24.51 17.35
C LYS A 134 30.12 -24.48 17.85
N ASP A 135 31.05 -23.95 17.06
CA ASP A 135 32.44 -23.77 17.50
C ASP A 135 32.53 -22.76 18.66
N LEU A 136 31.76 -21.68 18.60
CA LEU A 136 31.66 -20.71 19.70
C LEU A 136 31.04 -21.35 20.94
N GLU A 137 29.88 -22.01 20.81
CA GLU A 137 29.20 -22.69 21.91
C GLU A 137 30.16 -23.61 22.69
N LYS A 138 30.87 -24.50 21.98
CA LYS A 138 31.85 -25.41 22.59
C LYS A 138 32.98 -24.69 23.34
N ARG A 139 33.39 -23.50 22.88
CA ARG A 139 34.44 -22.72 23.54
C ARG A 139 33.91 -22.03 24.79
N PHE A 140 32.72 -21.44 24.69
CA PHE A 140 32.07 -20.80 25.82
C PHE A 140 31.69 -21.81 26.92
N GLU A 141 31.36 -23.05 26.58
CA GLU A 141 31.11 -24.14 27.55
C GLU A 141 32.29 -24.42 28.51
N THR A 142 33.52 -24.02 28.16
CA THR A 142 34.68 -24.17 29.06
C THR A 142 34.69 -23.16 30.20
N ALA A 143 34.03 -22.02 30.04
CA ALA A 143 34.01 -20.90 30.98
C ALA A 143 32.61 -20.63 31.56
N TYR A 144 31.55 -21.05 30.87
CA TYR A 144 30.15 -20.80 31.21
C TYR A 144 29.34 -22.09 31.11
N GLN A 145 28.26 -22.19 31.88
CA GLN A 145 27.36 -23.34 31.80
C GLN A 145 26.53 -23.33 30.51
N GLN A 146 26.25 -22.14 29.97
CA GLN A 146 25.46 -21.97 28.76
C GLN A 146 25.95 -20.78 27.95
N PHE A 147 25.96 -20.94 26.63
CA PHE A 147 26.14 -19.87 25.66
C PHE A 147 24.81 -19.56 24.97
N MET A 148 24.46 -18.28 24.87
CA MET A 148 23.24 -17.83 24.21
C MET A 148 23.52 -16.66 23.26
N LEU A 149 23.24 -16.88 21.98
CA LEU A 149 23.23 -15.86 20.95
C LEU A 149 21.83 -15.28 20.80
N ILE A 150 21.68 -13.99 21.04
CA ILE A 150 20.40 -13.28 20.95
C ILE A 150 20.43 -12.42 19.69
N ILE A 151 19.78 -12.87 18.62
CA ILE A 151 19.69 -12.13 17.37
C ILE A 151 18.63 -11.02 17.52
N LEU A 152 19.04 -9.76 17.40
CA LEU A 152 18.16 -8.60 17.40
C LEU A 152 17.99 -8.12 15.96
N LEU A 153 16.89 -8.50 15.32
CA LEU A 153 16.67 -8.28 13.90
C LEU A 153 15.72 -7.10 13.67
N ASP A 154 16.21 -6.07 12.97
CA ASP A 154 15.45 -4.86 12.67
C ASP A 154 15.11 -4.73 11.17
N GLU A 155 14.04 -3.98 10.89
CA GLU A 155 13.56 -3.63 9.55
C GLU A 155 13.46 -4.79 8.52
N PRO A 156 12.79 -5.92 8.85
CA PRO A 156 12.61 -7.04 7.92
C PRO A 156 11.82 -6.68 6.66
N GLU A 157 11.13 -5.55 6.65
CA GLU A 157 10.45 -4.97 5.47
C GLU A 157 11.35 -4.91 4.24
N SER A 158 12.65 -4.65 4.46
CA SER A 158 13.62 -4.43 3.38
C SER A 158 13.83 -5.69 2.53
N ILE A 159 13.66 -6.89 3.13
CA ILE A 159 13.94 -8.17 2.47
C ILE A 159 12.69 -8.91 2.00
N ILE A 160 11.50 -8.59 2.53
CA ILE A 160 10.25 -9.34 2.23
C ILE A 160 9.89 -9.33 0.74
N ARG A 161 10.35 -8.33 -0.02
CA ARG A 161 10.17 -8.27 -1.48
C ARG A 161 10.92 -9.35 -2.25
N TYR A 162 11.93 -9.98 -1.65
CA TYR A 162 12.74 -11.01 -2.30
C TYR A 162 12.15 -12.40 -2.10
N LYS A 163 12.19 -13.22 -3.16
CA LYS A 163 11.70 -14.60 -3.13
C LYS A 163 12.41 -15.48 -2.09
N TRP A 164 13.68 -15.21 -1.82
CA TRP A 164 14.46 -15.97 -0.84
C TRP A 164 14.11 -15.64 0.62
N SER A 165 13.37 -14.56 0.88
CA SER A 165 13.01 -14.15 2.26
C SER A 165 12.16 -15.20 2.98
N THR A 166 11.28 -15.91 2.27
CA THR A 166 10.51 -17.02 2.85
C THR A 166 11.43 -18.10 3.41
N LYS A 167 12.41 -18.54 2.61
CA LYS A 167 13.41 -19.53 3.02
C LYS A 167 14.25 -19.03 4.20
N PHE A 168 14.59 -17.74 4.22
CA PHE A 168 15.30 -17.12 5.34
C PHE A 168 14.51 -17.22 6.65
N PHE A 169 13.23 -16.84 6.65
CA PHE A 169 12.39 -16.93 7.87
C PHE A 169 12.10 -18.38 8.29
N GLU A 170 11.98 -19.31 7.34
CA GLU A 170 11.90 -20.75 7.63
C GLU A 170 13.18 -21.26 8.31
N THR A 171 14.35 -20.86 7.81
CA THR A 171 15.63 -21.21 8.44
C THR A 171 15.77 -20.59 9.82
N LEU A 172 15.41 -19.30 10.00
CA LEU A 172 15.40 -18.68 11.33
C LEU A 172 14.50 -19.44 12.31
N ARG A 173 13.30 -19.85 11.87
CA ARG A 173 12.41 -20.70 12.67
C ARG A 173 13.10 -22.00 13.06
N ALA A 174 13.73 -22.68 12.10
CA ALA A 174 14.44 -23.92 12.38
C ALA A 174 15.55 -23.70 13.41
N LEU A 175 16.34 -22.63 13.29
CA LEU A 175 17.42 -22.30 14.21
C LEU A 175 16.94 -22.10 15.65
N ILE A 176 15.79 -21.45 15.87
CA ILE A 176 15.31 -21.11 17.22
C ILE A 176 14.38 -22.15 17.86
N TYR A 177 13.82 -23.09 17.07
CA TYR A 177 12.79 -24.01 17.57
C TYR A 177 13.15 -25.49 17.49
N SER A 178 13.60 -25.97 16.32
CA SER A 178 13.74 -27.42 16.08
C SER A 178 15.16 -27.88 15.70
N GLY A 179 16.05 -26.94 15.42
CA GLY A 179 17.43 -27.21 15.03
C GLY A 179 18.33 -27.48 16.23
N SER A 180 19.55 -27.95 15.97
CA SER A 180 20.54 -28.22 17.02
C SER A 180 20.98 -26.97 17.82
N LEU A 181 20.65 -25.78 17.32
CA LEU A 181 20.97 -24.50 17.95
C LEU A 181 19.76 -23.87 18.66
N SER A 182 18.64 -24.60 18.80
CA SER A 182 17.41 -24.07 19.40
C SER A 182 17.55 -23.71 20.88
N HIS A 183 18.53 -24.27 21.59
CA HIS A 183 18.86 -23.89 22.97
C HIS A 183 19.89 -22.75 23.05
N THR A 184 20.60 -22.50 21.95
CA THR A 184 21.70 -21.55 21.82
C THR A 184 21.22 -20.22 21.25
N ILE A 185 20.24 -20.22 20.34
CA ILE A 185 19.81 -19.03 19.61
C ILE A 185 18.43 -18.56 20.09
N ARG A 186 18.32 -17.25 20.32
CA ARG A 186 17.06 -16.53 20.55
C ARG A 186 16.92 -15.42 19.52
N LEU A 187 15.68 -15.05 19.21
CA LEU A 187 15.36 -14.00 18.25
C LEU A 187 14.50 -12.93 18.91
N VAL A 188 14.84 -11.66 18.69
CA VAL A 188 13.94 -10.52 18.89
C VAL A 188 13.78 -9.81 17.54
N LEU A 189 12.60 -9.94 16.95
CA LEU A 189 12.26 -9.38 15.65
C LEU A 189 11.49 -8.07 15.80
N ALA A 190 12.04 -6.94 15.36
CA ALA A 190 11.30 -5.69 15.25
C ALA A 190 10.72 -5.53 13.84
N ALA A 191 9.39 -5.53 13.71
CA ALA A 191 8.70 -5.46 12.42
C ALA A 191 7.64 -4.35 12.41
N SER A 192 7.39 -3.76 11.24
CA SER A 192 6.14 -3.03 11.04
C SER A 192 4.97 -4.01 10.94
N ASN A 193 3.75 -3.47 11.08
CA ASN A 193 2.55 -4.28 10.94
C ASN A 193 2.49 -4.97 9.56
N ASN A 194 2.96 -4.31 8.50
CA ASN A 194 2.92 -4.85 7.15
C ASN A 194 3.93 -5.98 6.97
N ALA A 195 5.17 -5.88 7.48
CA ALA A 195 6.06 -7.05 7.51
C ALA A 195 5.47 -8.16 8.35
N TYR A 196 5.00 -7.86 9.55
CA TYR A 196 4.44 -8.86 10.45
C TYR A 196 3.37 -9.69 9.75
N LEU A 197 2.39 -9.05 9.10
CA LEU A 197 1.33 -9.73 8.36
C LEU A 197 1.89 -10.54 7.18
N LYS A 198 2.84 -9.99 6.41
CA LYS A 198 3.46 -10.70 5.28
C LYS A 198 4.24 -11.93 5.74
N ILE A 199 5.09 -11.80 6.75
CA ILE A 199 5.87 -12.90 7.32
C ILE A 199 4.93 -13.96 7.88
N ARG A 200 3.89 -13.56 8.63
CA ARG A 200 2.89 -14.49 9.16
C ARG A 200 2.22 -15.32 8.06
N ASN A 201 1.94 -14.70 6.91
CA ASN A 201 1.28 -15.37 5.80
C ASN A 201 2.22 -16.24 4.95
N THR A 202 3.54 -16.00 4.99
CA THR A 202 4.52 -16.73 4.18
C THR A 202 5.37 -17.71 4.98
N SER A 203 5.49 -17.52 6.29
CA SER A 203 6.37 -18.29 7.15
C SER A 203 5.70 -18.52 8.51
N PRO A 204 5.81 -19.74 9.06
CA PRO A 204 5.23 -20.03 10.35
C PRO A 204 6.15 -19.55 11.50
N LEU A 205 7.22 -18.78 11.22
CA LEU A 205 8.09 -18.16 12.23
C LEU A 205 7.29 -17.35 13.27
N ILE A 206 6.31 -16.56 12.85
CA ILE A 206 5.54 -15.69 13.75
C ILE A 206 4.72 -16.47 14.80
N GLU A 207 4.41 -17.74 14.54
CA GLU A 207 3.61 -18.57 15.45
C GLU A 207 4.37 -18.95 16.73
N ILE A 208 5.69 -19.02 16.66
CA ILE A 208 6.56 -19.40 17.77
C ILE A 208 7.16 -18.20 18.51
N LEU A 209 6.87 -16.97 18.07
CA LEU A 209 7.33 -15.74 18.71
C LEU A 209 6.25 -15.19 19.64
N GLU A 210 6.66 -14.79 20.83
CA GLU A 210 5.86 -13.94 21.71
C GLU A 210 5.68 -12.56 21.06
N LYS A 211 4.48 -12.00 21.12
CA LYS A 211 4.12 -10.79 20.37
C LYS A 211 3.91 -9.62 21.31
N GLU A 212 4.60 -8.52 21.05
CA GLU A 212 4.45 -7.29 21.81
C GLU A 212 4.18 -6.11 20.87
N HIS A 213 3.00 -5.50 21.05
CA HIS A 213 2.63 -4.31 20.30
C HIS A 213 3.03 -3.08 21.11
N LEU A 214 3.93 -2.25 20.55
CA LEU A 214 4.28 -1.01 21.22
C LEU A 214 3.05 -0.10 21.29
N LYS A 215 2.92 0.64 22.39
CA LYS A 215 1.85 1.62 22.56
C LYS A 215 2.39 3.03 22.34
N LEU A 216 1.47 3.95 22.08
CA LEU A 216 1.72 5.38 22.23
C LEU A 216 2.10 5.67 23.69
N PHE A 217 2.85 6.74 23.91
CA PHE A 217 3.16 7.19 25.25
C PHE A 217 1.88 7.66 25.96
N ASP A 218 1.73 7.23 27.20
CA ASP A 218 0.73 7.77 28.09
C ASP A 218 1.19 9.13 28.66
N GLU A 219 0.42 9.68 29.62
CA GLU A 219 0.79 10.94 30.24
C GLU A 219 2.11 10.86 31.00
N ASN A 220 2.38 9.73 31.68
CA ASN A 220 3.56 9.58 32.52
C ASN A 220 4.81 9.47 31.65
N ASP A 221 4.77 8.63 30.61
CA ASP A 221 5.84 8.50 29.63
C ASP A 221 6.17 9.85 28.97
N THR A 222 5.13 10.62 28.62
CA THR A 222 5.29 11.95 28.02
C THR A 222 5.91 12.94 28.99
N ARG A 223 5.48 12.94 30.27
CA ARG A 223 6.07 13.80 31.32
C ARG A 223 7.53 13.46 31.60
N GLU A 224 7.86 12.17 31.68
CA GLU A 224 9.24 11.72 31.87
C GLU A 224 10.14 12.20 30.71
N LEU A 225 9.64 12.17 29.48
CA LEU A 225 10.36 12.68 28.33
C LEU A 225 10.58 14.19 28.39
N ILE A 226 9.55 14.97 28.71
CA ILE A 226 9.65 16.43 28.81
C ILE A 226 10.61 16.85 29.93
N ALA A 227 10.60 16.14 31.07
CA ALA A 227 11.41 16.46 32.24
C ALA A 227 12.91 16.57 31.95
N ARG A 228 13.41 15.95 30.87
CA ARG A 228 14.82 16.08 30.44
C ARG A 228 15.20 17.49 30.01
N GLY A 229 14.23 18.27 29.54
CA GLY A 229 14.43 19.65 29.10
C GLY A 229 14.04 20.69 30.15
N GLY A 230 13.58 20.23 31.32
CA GLY A 230 12.98 21.05 32.37
C GLY A 230 11.48 20.79 32.53
N SER A 231 10.82 21.67 33.28
CA SER A 231 9.37 21.60 33.47
C SER A 231 8.62 22.45 32.45
N VAL A 232 7.40 22.06 32.14
CA VAL A 232 6.45 22.84 31.31
C VAL A 232 5.20 23.13 32.14
N SER A 233 4.49 24.20 31.79
CA SER A 233 3.16 24.45 32.36
C SER A 233 2.16 23.35 31.95
N ALA A 234 1.06 23.22 32.70
CA ALA A 234 0.02 22.25 32.41
C ALA A 234 -0.62 22.46 31.03
N ASP A 235 -0.74 23.71 30.58
CA ASP A 235 -1.32 24.04 29.28
C ASP A 235 -0.38 23.69 28.12
N VAL A 236 0.93 23.93 28.29
CA VAL A 236 1.93 23.49 27.31
C VAL A 236 1.97 21.96 27.20
N PHE A 237 1.90 21.26 28.33
CA PHE A 237 1.84 19.80 28.34
C PHE A 237 0.60 19.28 27.58
N LYS A 238 -0.57 19.85 27.86
CA LYS A 238 -1.82 19.50 27.16
C LYS A 238 -1.72 19.75 25.67
N GLU A 239 -1.10 20.86 25.26
CA GLU A 239 -0.90 21.17 23.84
C GLU A 239 0.04 20.16 23.16
N ILE A 240 1.16 19.79 23.81
CA ILE A 240 2.07 18.75 23.30
C ILE A 240 1.32 17.42 23.13
N GLN A 241 0.52 17.02 24.12
CA GLN A 241 -0.30 15.81 24.03
C GLN A 241 -1.36 15.90 22.93
N HIS A 242 -2.02 17.05 22.79
CA HIS A 242 -3.03 17.26 21.76
C HIS A 242 -2.45 17.11 20.36
N GLN A 243 -1.33 17.77 20.09
CA GLN A 243 -0.66 17.72 18.79
C GLN A 243 -0.11 16.33 18.48
N SER A 244 0.55 15.70 19.46
CA SER A 244 1.26 14.44 19.25
C SER A 244 0.42 13.19 19.44
N GLY A 245 -0.68 13.25 20.20
CA GLY A 245 -1.46 12.07 20.58
C GLY A 245 -0.66 11.00 21.34
N GLY A 246 0.48 11.35 21.96
CA GLY A 246 1.39 10.37 22.57
C GLY A 246 2.38 9.73 21.58
N HIS A 247 2.44 10.17 20.32
CA HIS A 247 3.33 9.59 19.32
C HIS A 247 4.80 9.98 19.59
N PRO A 248 5.71 9.02 19.92
CA PRO A 248 7.05 9.34 20.40
C PRO A 248 7.87 10.24 19.48
N PHE A 249 7.79 10.01 18.17
CA PHE A 249 8.49 10.81 17.18
C PHE A 249 7.99 12.25 17.07
N ILE A 250 6.67 12.47 17.15
CA ILE A 250 6.10 13.83 17.12
C ILE A 250 6.50 14.58 18.39
N ILE A 251 6.41 13.91 19.56
CA ILE A 251 6.85 14.51 20.83
C ILE A 251 8.33 14.88 20.75
N GLN A 252 9.21 13.97 20.33
CA GLN A 252 10.64 14.22 20.19
C GLN A 252 10.94 15.36 19.20
N TYR A 253 10.20 15.46 18.08
CA TYR A 253 10.35 16.56 17.13
C TYR A 253 10.01 17.90 17.80
N ILE A 254 8.83 17.98 18.43
CA ILE A 254 8.39 19.20 19.13
C ILE A 254 9.41 19.63 20.18
N LEU A 255 9.84 18.71 21.05
CA LEU A 255 10.79 19.01 22.12
C LEU A 255 12.18 19.38 21.60
N HIS A 256 12.63 18.77 20.49
CA HIS A 256 13.88 19.13 19.86
C HIS A 256 13.89 20.58 19.38
N HIS A 257 12.87 20.99 18.64
CA HIS A 257 12.75 22.34 18.10
C HIS A 257 12.46 23.37 19.21
N LEU A 258 11.71 22.98 20.24
CA LEU A 258 11.49 23.82 21.41
C LEU A 258 12.81 24.08 22.17
N TRP A 259 13.61 23.05 22.37
CA TRP A 259 14.93 23.17 23.01
C TRP A 259 15.86 24.09 22.22
N GLN A 260 15.87 23.98 20.88
CA GLN A 260 16.66 24.87 20.03
C GLN A 260 16.28 26.35 20.18
N LYS A 261 14.98 26.65 20.39
CA LYS A 261 14.48 28.02 20.55
C LYS A 261 14.77 28.58 21.95
N ASN A 262 14.42 27.84 23.00
CA ASN A 262 14.35 28.39 24.36
C ASN A 262 15.45 27.88 25.30
N LYS A 263 16.18 26.82 24.95
CA LYS A 263 17.13 26.05 25.81
C LYS A 263 16.55 25.46 27.11
N HIS A 264 15.48 26.05 27.65
CA HIS A 264 14.69 25.60 28.79
C HIS A 264 13.22 25.80 28.48
N PHE A 265 12.35 25.05 29.17
CA PHE A 265 10.93 24.99 28.83
C PHE A 265 10.02 25.91 29.66
N GLU A 266 10.53 26.53 30.73
CA GLU A 266 9.72 27.27 31.73
C GLU A 266 8.90 28.43 31.14
N GLU A 267 9.46 29.15 30.16
CA GLU A 267 8.80 30.29 29.51
C GLU A 267 8.00 29.88 28.26
N THR A 268 7.86 28.58 28.01
CA THR A 268 7.18 28.10 26.80
C THR A 268 5.70 28.43 26.87
N LYS A 269 5.15 28.88 25.74
CA LYS A 269 3.71 29.10 25.57
C LYS A 269 3.08 28.08 24.63
N PRO A 270 1.79 27.72 24.77
CA PRO A 270 1.12 26.79 23.87
C PRO A 270 1.18 27.19 22.39
N GLU A 271 1.20 28.49 22.08
CA GLU A 271 1.33 29.00 20.71
C GLU A 271 2.63 28.52 20.05
N GLN A 272 3.74 28.48 20.81
CA GLN A 272 5.02 28.03 20.27
C GLN A 272 4.99 26.53 19.90
N ILE A 273 4.18 25.73 20.59
CA ILE A 273 3.99 24.31 20.26
C ILE A 273 3.22 24.19 18.95
N ARG A 274 2.18 25.00 18.75
CA ARG A 274 1.41 25.08 17.51
C ARG A 274 2.29 25.51 16.33
N ASP A 275 3.10 26.55 16.51
CA ASP A 275 4.04 27.00 15.47
C ASP A 275 5.04 25.91 15.06
N ILE A 276 5.54 25.12 16.02
CA ILE A 276 6.45 24.00 15.74
C ILE A 276 5.72 22.83 15.07
N ALA A 277 4.47 22.57 15.45
CA ALA A 277 3.60 21.59 14.79
C ALA A 277 3.37 21.97 13.31
N ASP A 278 3.00 23.23 13.04
CA ASP A 278 2.82 23.73 11.67
C ASP A 278 4.11 23.65 10.86
N GLN A 279 5.26 23.96 11.48
CA GLN A 279 6.57 23.76 10.85
C GLN A 279 6.81 22.28 10.48
N MET A 280 6.44 21.34 11.36
CA MET A 280 6.61 19.90 11.11
C MET A 280 5.83 19.44 9.87
N ILE A 281 4.59 19.92 9.70
CA ILE A 281 3.74 19.60 8.55
C ILE A 281 4.45 19.86 7.22
N HIS A 282 5.18 20.98 7.14
CA HIS A 282 5.91 21.35 5.94
C HIS A 282 7.27 20.65 5.83
N GLU A 283 8.04 20.60 6.91
CA GLU A 283 9.40 20.02 6.88
C GLU A 283 9.41 18.49 6.77
N ARG A 284 8.37 17.83 7.26
CA ARG A 284 8.26 16.37 7.36
C ARG A 284 7.08 15.81 6.55
N ASP A 285 6.61 16.54 5.53
CA ASP A 285 5.54 16.12 4.62
C ASP A 285 5.75 14.69 4.08
N THR A 286 7.00 14.30 3.78
CA THR A 286 7.33 12.94 3.35
C THR A 286 6.97 11.87 4.38
N ASP A 287 7.16 12.10 5.68
CA ASP A 287 6.76 11.11 6.70
C ASP A 287 5.23 10.96 6.76
N PHE A 288 4.48 12.05 6.67
CA PHE A 288 3.02 12.01 6.67
C PHE A 288 2.46 11.34 5.41
N ARG A 289 3.06 11.59 4.24
CA ARG A 289 2.73 10.87 3.01
C ARG A 289 3.01 9.38 3.15
N ASN A 290 4.16 9.01 3.70
CA ASN A 290 4.51 7.60 3.94
C ASN A 290 3.50 6.92 4.87
N TRP A 291 3.06 7.59 5.95
CA TRP A 291 2.00 7.07 6.81
C TRP A 291 0.68 6.91 6.04
N ASN A 292 0.28 7.91 5.26
CA ASN A 292 -0.94 7.88 4.45
C ASN A 292 -0.92 6.81 3.33
N GLU A 293 0.25 6.50 2.78
CA GLU A 293 0.43 5.41 1.83
C GLU A 293 0.34 4.05 2.52
N LYS A 294 1.00 3.89 3.68
CA LYS A 294 1.04 2.64 4.44
C LYS A 294 -0.33 2.19 4.96
N ILE A 295 -1.23 3.12 5.27
CA ILE A 295 -2.60 2.80 5.72
C ILE A 295 -3.51 2.38 4.55
N GLY A 296 -3.10 2.60 3.29
CA GLY A 296 -3.85 2.18 2.12
C GLY A 296 -5.20 2.89 1.92
N HIS A 297 -5.95 2.48 0.91
CA HIS A 297 -7.26 3.06 0.60
C HIS A 297 -8.29 2.80 1.71
N GLY A 298 -8.35 1.56 2.21
CA GLY A 298 -9.24 1.17 3.30
C GLY A 298 -8.98 1.96 4.57
N GLY A 299 -7.72 2.00 5.03
CA GLY A 299 -7.31 2.80 6.17
C GLY A 299 -7.61 4.29 5.98
N ARG A 300 -7.40 4.87 4.79
CA ARG A 300 -7.79 6.27 4.51
C ARG A 300 -9.29 6.50 4.67
N LYS A 301 -10.13 5.59 4.16
CA LYS A 301 -11.59 5.69 4.31
C LYS A 301 -12.01 5.54 5.77
N ALA A 302 -11.47 4.56 6.47
CA ALA A 302 -11.71 4.36 7.89
C ALA A 302 -11.30 5.59 8.71
N TYR A 303 -10.11 6.12 8.45
CA TYR A 303 -9.61 7.34 9.09
C TYR A 303 -10.53 8.54 8.79
N SER A 304 -11.03 8.70 7.56
CA SER A 304 -11.99 9.75 7.21
C SER A 304 -13.29 9.67 8.00
N MET A 305 -13.80 8.45 8.22
CA MET A 305 -15.03 8.24 9.01
C MET A 305 -14.79 8.62 10.47
N ILE A 306 -13.66 8.19 11.04
CA ILE A 306 -13.28 8.52 12.42
C ILE A 306 -13.05 10.03 12.58
N ALA A 307 -12.35 10.65 11.63
CA ALA A 307 -12.04 12.09 11.62
C ALA A 307 -13.30 12.96 11.57
N ASN A 308 -14.35 12.51 10.87
CA ASN A 308 -15.64 13.21 10.80
C ASN A 308 -16.55 12.93 12.01
N SER A 309 -16.18 11.99 12.89
CA SER A 309 -16.93 11.72 14.11
C SER A 309 -16.48 12.61 15.27
N LYS A 310 -17.42 13.30 15.91
CA LYS A 310 -17.15 14.11 17.11
C LYS A 310 -16.66 13.30 18.31
N ASN A 311 -17.17 12.06 18.46
CA ASN A 311 -16.97 11.25 19.68
C ASN A 311 -16.23 9.93 19.40
N GLY A 312 -15.56 9.81 18.24
CA GLY A 312 -15.04 8.55 17.75
C GLY A 312 -16.11 7.60 17.23
N MET A 313 -15.73 6.41 16.78
CA MET A 313 -16.66 5.41 16.23
C MET A 313 -16.39 4.04 16.84
N ASP A 314 -17.45 3.29 17.14
CA ASP A 314 -17.31 1.90 17.56
C ASP A 314 -16.86 0.99 16.40
N GLU A 315 -16.23 -0.13 16.74
CA GLU A 315 -15.68 -1.06 15.76
C GLU A 315 -16.74 -1.67 14.85
N SER A 316 -17.93 -1.99 15.39
CA SER A 316 -19.03 -2.58 14.62
C SER A 316 -19.53 -1.62 13.54
N SER A 317 -19.75 -0.36 13.90
CA SER A 317 -20.16 0.69 12.95
C SER A 317 -19.08 0.96 11.90
N LEU A 318 -17.80 0.98 12.28
CA LEU A 318 -16.72 1.13 11.29
C LEU A 318 -16.68 -0.04 10.33
N ARG A 319 -16.74 -1.27 10.83
CA ARG A 319 -16.74 -2.48 9.98
C ARG A 319 -17.93 -2.47 9.03
N SER A 320 -19.14 -2.22 9.49
CA SER A 320 -20.33 -2.24 8.63
C SER A 320 -20.24 -1.21 7.51
N ASN A 321 -19.75 0.00 7.81
CA ASN A 321 -19.58 1.04 6.81
C ASN A 321 -18.38 0.80 5.86
N LEU A 322 -17.38 0.03 6.29
CA LEU A 322 -16.20 -0.27 5.48
C LEU A 322 -16.37 -1.49 4.57
N LEU A 323 -17.27 -2.42 4.89
CA LEU A 323 -17.55 -3.61 4.07
C LEU A 323 -17.96 -3.25 2.63
N ASP A 324 -18.54 -2.06 2.42
CA ASP A 324 -18.85 -1.56 1.07
C ASP A 324 -17.62 -1.14 0.26
N TYR A 325 -16.46 -0.99 0.90
CA TYR A 325 -15.26 -0.39 0.31
C TYR A 325 -14.02 -1.29 0.35
N VAL A 326 -13.93 -2.26 1.26
CA VAL A 326 -12.75 -3.10 1.45
C VAL A 326 -13.06 -4.54 1.87
N ASP A 327 -12.19 -5.46 1.45
CA ASP A 327 -12.32 -6.90 1.72
C ASP A 327 -12.07 -7.26 3.19
N ASN A 328 -11.14 -6.55 3.87
CA ASN A 328 -10.80 -6.82 5.26
C ASN A 328 -10.67 -5.53 6.12
N PRO A 329 -11.81 -4.97 6.59
CA PRO A 329 -11.83 -3.76 7.43
C PRO A 329 -10.97 -3.84 8.70
N LEU A 330 -10.76 -5.05 9.23
CA LEU A 330 -9.99 -5.25 10.46
C LEU A 330 -8.51 -4.95 10.26
N ASP A 331 -7.94 -5.40 9.15
CA ASP A 331 -6.53 -5.19 8.85
C ASP A 331 -6.24 -3.69 8.66
N ASP A 332 -7.16 -2.98 8.01
CA ASP A 332 -7.09 -1.52 7.86
C ASP A 332 -7.15 -0.78 9.20
N LEU A 333 -8.09 -1.16 10.09
CA LEU A 333 -8.19 -0.57 11.43
C LEU A 333 -6.97 -0.90 12.30
N MET A 334 -6.43 -2.11 12.18
CA MET A 334 -5.19 -2.49 12.85
C MET A 334 -4.00 -1.69 12.30
N SER A 335 -3.94 -1.46 10.98
CA SER A 335 -2.89 -0.64 10.37
C SER A 335 -2.90 0.80 10.89
N LEU A 336 -4.09 1.41 11.01
CA LEU A 336 -4.25 2.74 11.60
C LEU A 336 -3.79 2.79 13.06
N ARG A 337 -4.19 1.79 13.86
CA ARG A 337 -3.84 1.72 15.29
C ARG A 337 -2.35 1.48 15.48
N ASN A 338 -1.76 0.61 14.67
CA ASN A 338 -0.34 0.28 14.78
C ASN A 338 0.54 1.41 14.23
N SER A 339 0.00 2.26 13.35
CA SER A 339 0.63 3.54 12.99
C SER A 339 0.40 4.63 14.06
N GLY A 340 -0.36 4.32 15.11
CA GLY A 340 -0.85 5.22 16.17
C GLY A 340 -1.44 6.52 15.68
N LEU A 341 -2.09 6.47 14.53
CA LEU A 341 -2.93 7.55 14.01
C LEU A 341 -4.30 7.53 14.68
N VAL A 342 -4.70 6.35 15.18
CA VAL A 342 -5.92 6.16 15.97
C VAL A 342 -5.63 5.37 17.23
N ILE A 343 -6.40 5.65 18.27
CA ILE A 343 -6.44 4.89 19.53
C ILE A 343 -7.82 4.27 19.70
N LYS A 344 -7.86 3.17 20.45
CA LYS A 344 -9.10 2.55 20.92
C LYS A 344 -9.24 2.86 22.40
N ASP A 345 -10.24 3.65 22.76
CA ASP A 345 -10.48 4.05 24.15
C ASP A 345 -11.10 2.90 24.99
N ASP A 346 -11.29 3.15 26.28
CA ASP A 346 -11.86 2.18 27.23
C ASP A 346 -13.29 1.78 26.87
N GLN A 347 -14.01 2.64 26.14
CA GLN A 347 -15.34 2.36 25.59
C GLN A 347 -15.28 1.57 24.27
N LYS A 348 -14.10 1.08 23.89
CA LYS A 348 -13.83 0.36 22.64
C LYS A 348 -14.11 1.17 21.37
N ARG A 349 -14.09 2.50 21.46
CA ARG A 349 -14.27 3.41 20.32
C ARG A 349 -12.93 3.85 19.75
N TYR A 350 -12.86 3.91 18.43
CA TYR A 350 -11.73 4.45 17.70
C TYR A 350 -11.79 5.97 17.67
N ARG A 351 -10.68 6.61 18.03
CA ARG A 351 -10.52 8.07 18.03
C ARG A 351 -9.19 8.43 17.36
N ILE A 352 -9.16 9.60 16.75
CA ILE A 352 -7.91 10.20 16.26
C ILE A 352 -6.97 10.42 17.45
N ALA A 353 -5.70 10.05 17.28
CA ALA A 353 -4.67 10.27 18.30
C ALA A 353 -3.93 11.60 18.07
N PRO A 354 -2.99 11.72 17.11
CA PRO A 354 -2.30 12.99 16.85
C PRO A 354 -3.19 13.97 16.10
N HIS A 355 -3.44 15.14 16.69
CA HIS A 355 -4.11 16.25 15.98
C HIS A 355 -3.30 16.68 14.75
N LEU A 356 -1.97 16.61 14.81
CA LEU A 356 -1.08 16.99 13.73
C LEU A 356 -1.35 16.24 12.43
N PHE A 357 -1.48 14.91 12.50
CA PHE A 357 -1.78 14.11 11.31
C PHE A 357 -3.22 14.35 10.83
N PHE A 358 -4.17 14.57 11.76
CA PHE A 358 -5.54 14.93 11.39
C PHE A 358 -5.61 16.25 10.62
N TYR A 359 -4.89 17.27 11.07
CA TYR A 359 -4.82 18.56 10.38
C TYR A 359 -4.20 18.38 8.98
N TRP A 360 -3.02 17.76 8.88
CA TRP A 360 -2.37 17.48 7.60
C TRP A 360 -3.28 16.67 6.67
N PHE A 361 -3.92 15.62 7.18
CA PHE A 361 -4.80 14.78 6.39
C PHE A 361 -6.02 15.55 5.89
N ASN A 362 -6.61 16.41 6.72
CA ASN A 362 -7.74 17.25 6.31
C ASN A 362 -7.37 18.33 5.30
N GLU A 363 -6.16 18.87 5.37
CA GLU A 363 -5.70 19.89 4.44
C GLU A 363 -5.29 19.30 3.08
N PHE A 364 -4.53 18.20 3.09
CA PHE A 364 -3.86 17.70 1.88
C PHE A 364 -4.51 16.46 1.26
N ILE A 365 -5.32 15.72 2.02
CA ILE A 365 -5.87 14.42 1.61
C ILE A 365 -7.40 14.42 1.56
N MET A 366 -8.10 14.95 2.58
CA MET A 366 -9.57 15.02 2.59
C MET A 366 -10.16 15.69 1.34
N PRO A 367 -9.63 16.80 0.80
CA PRO A 367 -10.19 17.40 -0.41
C PRO A 367 -10.09 16.48 -1.64
N LYS A 368 -9.27 15.43 -1.56
CA LYS A 368 -9.13 14.39 -2.58
C LYS A 368 -9.98 13.15 -2.30
N ILE A 369 -10.42 12.94 -1.05
CA ILE A 369 -11.24 11.79 -0.62
C ILE A 369 -12.73 12.16 -0.53
N GLN A 370 -13.04 13.39 -0.12
CA GLN A 370 -14.38 13.94 -0.32
C GLN A 370 -14.69 13.78 -1.80
N PRO A 371 -15.85 13.24 -2.15
CA PRO A 371 -16.16 13.02 -3.54
C PRO A 371 -16.04 14.38 -4.23
N LEU A 372 -15.12 14.49 -5.20
CA LEU A 372 -15.50 15.14 -6.45
C LEU A 372 -16.91 14.62 -6.70
N ASN A 373 -17.90 15.52 -6.58
CA ASN A 373 -19.33 15.21 -6.69
C ASN A 373 -19.48 14.04 -7.65
N GLN A 374 -19.91 12.88 -7.14
CA GLN A 374 -19.99 11.61 -7.86
C GLN A 374 -20.33 11.89 -9.31
N SER A 375 -19.33 11.95 -10.20
CA SER A 375 -19.65 12.31 -11.58
C SER A 375 -20.42 11.12 -12.10
N VAL A 376 -21.68 11.35 -12.40
CA VAL A 376 -22.58 10.27 -12.74
C VAL A 376 -22.12 9.79 -14.11
N PRO A 377 -21.67 8.54 -14.23
CA PRO A 377 -21.04 8.06 -15.45
C PRO A 377 -21.96 8.27 -16.66
N PHE A 378 -21.36 8.44 -17.82
CA PHE A 378 -22.11 8.37 -19.07
C PHE A 378 -22.69 6.99 -19.27
N TYR A 379 -23.92 6.95 -19.74
CA TYR A 379 -24.54 5.74 -20.24
C TYR A 379 -24.92 5.87 -21.70
N ILE A 380 -24.78 4.79 -22.47
CA ILE A 380 -25.27 4.76 -23.84
C ILE A 380 -26.80 4.77 -23.79
N SER A 381 -27.43 5.74 -24.45
CA SER A 381 -28.89 5.85 -24.55
C SER A 381 -29.43 5.37 -25.90
N SER A 382 -28.65 5.54 -26.98
CA SER A 382 -28.98 4.99 -28.30
C SER A 382 -27.76 4.83 -29.21
N VAL A 383 -27.88 3.91 -30.17
CA VAL A 383 -26.88 3.70 -31.23
C VAL A 383 -27.60 3.63 -32.57
N VAL A 384 -27.11 4.39 -33.55
CA VAL A 384 -27.58 4.38 -34.94
C VAL A 384 -26.40 4.09 -35.86
N LEU A 385 -26.53 3.10 -36.74
CA LEU A 385 -25.53 2.70 -37.73
C LEU A 385 -26.13 2.83 -39.14
N LYS A 386 -25.35 3.41 -40.07
CA LYS A 386 -25.72 3.48 -41.49
C LYS A 386 -24.59 2.98 -42.37
N ASN A 387 -24.91 2.10 -43.32
CA ASN A 387 -23.97 1.50 -44.29
C ASN A 387 -22.73 0.85 -43.64
N ILE A 388 -22.91 0.30 -42.43
CA ILE A 388 -21.90 -0.46 -41.71
C ILE A 388 -22.07 -1.94 -42.05
N GLN A 389 -21.01 -2.73 -42.02
CA GLN A 389 -21.05 -4.16 -42.30
C GLN A 389 -22.15 -4.84 -41.47
N CYS A 390 -23.02 -5.61 -42.16
CA CYS A 390 -24.26 -6.22 -41.63
C CYS A 390 -25.44 -5.27 -41.37
N PHE A 391 -25.29 -3.95 -41.53
CA PHE A 391 -26.31 -2.95 -41.22
C PHE A 391 -26.42 -1.84 -42.27
N ASN A 392 -27.44 -1.89 -43.13
CA ASN A 392 -27.74 -0.77 -44.05
C ASN A 392 -28.25 0.43 -43.25
N ASN A 393 -29.19 0.17 -42.35
CA ASN A 393 -29.71 1.12 -41.38
C ASN A 393 -30.12 0.34 -40.12
N PHE A 394 -29.49 0.64 -39.00
CA PHE A 394 -29.76 0.02 -37.70
C PHE A 394 -29.94 1.11 -36.66
N SER A 395 -30.94 0.99 -35.80
CA SER A 395 -31.20 1.91 -34.70
C SER A 395 -31.66 1.11 -33.50
N THR A 396 -31.09 1.37 -32.34
CA THR A 396 -31.50 0.77 -31.07
C THR A 396 -31.40 1.77 -29.93
N GLN A 397 -32.26 1.61 -28.94
CA GLN A 397 -32.30 2.43 -27.73
C GLN A 397 -31.97 1.55 -26.51
N PHE A 398 -31.22 2.13 -25.59
CA PHE A 398 -30.75 1.51 -24.35
C PHE A 398 -31.42 2.18 -23.13
N THR A 399 -32.64 2.68 -23.32
CA THR A 399 -33.44 3.32 -22.29
C THR A 399 -34.79 2.62 -22.19
N HIS A 400 -35.32 2.50 -20.98
CA HIS A 400 -36.69 2.03 -20.76
C HIS A 400 -37.68 3.20 -20.96
N ALA A 401 -38.97 2.87 -21.13
CA ALA A 401 -40.04 3.83 -21.42
C ALA A 401 -40.14 5.02 -20.44
N GLU A 402 -39.57 4.88 -19.23
CA GLU A 402 -39.55 5.91 -18.18
C GLU A 402 -38.25 6.74 -18.13
N LYS A 403 -37.41 6.69 -19.18
CA LYS A 403 -36.07 7.35 -19.27
C LYS A 403 -34.98 6.74 -18.37
N ASP A 404 -35.26 5.65 -17.69
CA ASP A 404 -34.22 4.93 -16.95
C ASP A 404 -33.26 4.21 -17.89
N THR A 405 -31.98 4.35 -17.59
CA THR A 405 -30.91 3.79 -18.41
C THR A 405 -30.81 2.29 -18.19
N CYS A 406 -30.74 1.52 -19.28
CA CYS A 406 -30.47 0.09 -19.24
C CYS A 406 -28.99 -0.16 -18.89
N LEU A 407 -28.73 -0.73 -17.71
CA LEU A 407 -27.36 -1.03 -17.26
C LEU A 407 -26.74 -2.25 -17.96
N CYS A 408 -27.57 -3.13 -18.53
CA CYS A 408 -27.12 -4.35 -19.19
C CYS A 408 -28.01 -4.66 -20.39
N SER A 409 -27.40 -4.93 -21.55
CA SER A 409 -28.13 -5.30 -22.76
C SER A 409 -27.56 -6.57 -23.37
N LEU A 410 -28.44 -7.51 -23.71
CA LEU A 410 -28.09 -8.80 -24.30
C LEU A 410 -28.49 -8.82 -25.78
N PHE A 411 -27.51 -9.04 -26.66
CA PHE A 411 -27.73 -9.18 -28.10
C PHE A 411 -27.63 -10.65 -28.52
N LEU A 412 -28.77 -11.23 -28.89
CA LEU A 412 -28.86 -12.60 -29.39
C LEU A 412 -28.97 -12.63 -30.92
N GLY A 413 -28.42 -13.66 -31.55
CA GLY A 413 -28.53 -13.87 -32.98
C GLY A 413 -27.53 -14.90 -33.50
N ASP A 414 -27.72 -15.38 -34.71
CA ASP A 414 -26.87 -16.39 -35.33
C ASP A 414 -25.45 -15.88 -35.65
N ASN A 415 -24.57 -16.80 -36.04
CA ASN A 415 -23.28 -16.45 -36.61
C ASN A 415 -23.50 -15.53 -37.83
N SER A 416 -22.66 -14.51 -37.97
CA SER A 416 -22.75 -13.50 -39.03
C SER A 416 -23.95 -12.54 -38.94
N ALA A 417 -24.78 -12.59 -37.89
CA ALA A 417 -25.87 -11.63 -37.66
C ALA A 417 -25.41 -10.19 -37.27
N GLY A 418 -24.11 -9.87 -37.41
CA GLY A 418 -23.59 -8.52 -37.14
C GLY A 418 -23.30 -8.17 -35.68
N LYS A 419 -23.44 -9.10 -34.72
CA LYS A 419 -23.17 -8.85 -33.28
C LYS A 419 -21.80 -8.20 -33.02
N THR A 420 -20.74 -8.77 -33.59
CA THR A 420 -19.38 -8.21 -33.46
C THR A 420 -19.24 -6.86 -34.16
N SER A 421 -19.89 -6.68 -35.31
CA SER A 421 -19.90 -5.41 -36.04
C SER A 421 -20.55 -4.29 -35.22
N LEU A 422 -21.63 -4.60 -34.49
CA LEU A 422 -22.28 -3.67 -33.56
C LEU A 422 -21.33 -3.28 -32.41
N LEU A 423 -20.72 -4.26 -31.73
CA LEU A 423 -19.78 -3.99 -30.63
C LEU A 423 -18.57 -3.16 -31.10
N ARG A 424 -18.00 -3.50 -32.26
CA ARG A 424 -16.91 -2.71 -32.86
C ARG A 424 -17.35 -1.29 -33.17
N SER A 425 -18.56 -1.11 -33.69
CA SER A 425 -19.08 0.22 -34.00
C SER A 425 -19.24 1.06 -32.73
N ILE A 426 -19.76 0.47 -31.65
CA ILE A 426 -19.86 1.14 -30.34
C ILE A 426 -18.47 1.56 -29.85
N VAL A 427 -17.50 0.64 -29.85
CA VAL A 427 -16.12 0.94 -29.44
C VAL A 427 -15.51 2.05 -30.31
N LEU A 428 -15.66 1.97 -31.63
CA LEU A 428 -15.14 3.01 -32.55
C LEU A 428 -15.78 4.37 -32.34
N GLY A 429 -17.04 4.44 -31.88
CA GLY A 429 -17.69 5.70 -31.54
C GLY A 429 -17.23 6.27 -30.20
N LEU A 430 -16.92 5.42 -29.22
CA LEU A 430 -16.51 5.86 -27.86
C LEU A 430 -15.00 6.16 -27.73
N CYS A 431 -14.14 5.45 -28.46
CA CYS A 431 -12.68 5.65 -28.49
C CYS A 431 -12.29 7.03 -29.01
N SER A 432 -11.12 7.59 -28.67
CA SER A 432 -10.61 8.80 -29.35
C SER A 432 -10.46 8.58 -30.87
N GLU A 433 -10.52 9.64 -31.67
CA GLU A 433 -10.37 9.53 -33.15
C GLU A 433 -9.07 8.82 -33.55
N ASN A 434 -7.96 9.13 -32.89
CA ASN A 434 -6.67 8.46 -33.14
C ASN A 434 -6.72 6.98 -32.78
N SER A 435 -7.28 6.64 -31.61
CA SER A 435 -7.44 5.23 -31.20
C SER A 435 -8.36 4.47 -32.16
N SER A 436 -9.44 5.09 -32.62
CA SER A 436 -10.37 4.49 -33.58
C SER A 436 -9.72 4.23 -34.94
N ARG A 437 -8.92 5.17 -35.46
CA ARG A 437 -8.13 4.97 -36.70
C ARG A 437 -7.14 3.82 -36.54
N MET A 438 -6.44 3.75 -35.41
CA MET A 438 -5.54 2.62 -35.13
C MET A 438 -6.31 1.29 -35.06
N LEU A 439 -7.48 1.24 -34.42
CA LEU A 439 -8.30 0.02 -34.33
C LEU A 439 -8.81 -0.41 -35.71
N LEU A 440 -9.22 0.53 -36.56
CA LEU A 440 -9.60 0.26 -37.96
C LEU A 440 -8.44 -0.34 -38.74
N ASN A 441 -7.22 0.18 -38.58
CA ASN A 441 -6.04 -0.36 -39.25
C ASN A 441 -5.68 -1.79 -38.78
N HIS A 442 -6.09 -2.18 -37.57
CA HIS A 442 -5.91 -3.55 -37.08
C HIS A 442 -7.07 -4.47 -37.47
N TYR A 443 -8.16 -3.93 -38.01
CA TYR A 443 -9.30 -4.72 -38.44
C TYR A 443 -9.00 -5.44 -39.76
N GLN A 444 -9.11 -6.76 -39.75
CA GLN A 444 -8.99 -7.57 -40.98
C GLN A 444 -10.30 -7.50 -41.77
N GLY A 445 -10.49 -6.41 -42.52
CA GLY A 445 -11.65 -6.18 -43.37
C GLY A 445 -12.03 -4.70 -43.45
N MET A 446 -13.16 -4.44 -44.10
CA MET A 446 -13.74 -3.10 -44.23
C MET A 446 -15.00 -3.01 -43.37
N LEU A 447 -15.14 -1.95 -42.58
CA LEU A 447 -16.31 -1.75 -41.75
C LEU A 447 -17.46 -1.15 -42.56
N VAL A 448 -17.17 -0.33 -43.57
CA VAL A 448 -18.17 0.17 -44.51
C VAL A 448 -18.53 -0.92 -45.50
N GLN A 449 -19.81 -1.07 -45.82
CA GLN A 449 -20.27 -2.05 -46.81
C GLN A 449 -19.65 -1.80 -48.19
N LYS A 450 -19.46 -2.86 -48.98
CA LYS A 450 -18.78 -2.79 -50.29
C LYS A 450 -19.46 -1.85 -51.29
N GLU A 451 -20.78 -1.71 -51.21
CA GLU A 451 -21.57 -0.89 -52.15
C GLU A 451 -21.64 0.59 -51.76
N HIS A 452 -21.03 0.96 -50.63
CA HIS A 452 -21.07 2.32 -50.11
C HIS A 452 -19.66 2.88 -49.97
N SER A 453 -19.50 4.15 -50.35
CA SER A 453 -18.25 4.90 -50.16
C SER A 453 -18.09 5.44 -48.73
N GLN A 454 -19.17 5.43 -47.94
CA GLN A 454 -19.18 5.92 -46.57
C GLN A 454 -20.22 5.21 -45.70
N GLY A 455 -19.91 5.10 -44.40
CA GLY A 455 -20.82 4.69 -43.34
C GLY A 455 -20.74 5.61 -42.13
N SER A 456 -21.77 5.60 -41.27
CA SER A 456 -21.80 6.42 -40.07
C SER A 456 -22.24 5.66 -38.82
N ILE A 457 -21.69 6.09 -37.69
CA ILE A 457 -21.97 5.59 -36.34
C ILE A 457 -22.36 6.80 -35.49
N LYS A 458 -23.60 6.83 -35.00
CA LYS A 458 -24.09 7.87 -34.07
C LYS A 458 -24.41 7.22 -32.73
N ILE A 459 -23.73 7.66 -31.67
CA ILE A 459 -23.94 7.18 -30.29
C ILE A 459 -24.45 8.34 -29.46
N SER A 460 -25.61 8.17 -28.82
CA SER A 460 -26.12 9.11 -27.85
C SER A 460 -25.77 8.62 -26.44
N LEU A 461 -25.29 9.53 -25.62
CA LEU A 461 -24.80 9.30 -24.27
C LEU A 461 -25.59 10.19 -23.31
N HIS A 462 -26.16 9.60 -22.26
CA HIS A 462 -26.87 10.33 -21.23
C HIS A 462 -26.00 10.48 -19.99
N HIS A 463 -25.86 11.71 -19.50
CA HIS A 463 -25.24 12.04 -18.22
C HIS A 463 -26.30 12.67 -17.32
N LYS A 464 -26.48 12.11 -16.11
CA LYS A 464 -27.58 12.50 -15.21
C LYS A 464 -27.64 14.00 -14.94
N GLU A 465 -26.49 14.65 -14.82
CA GLU A 465 -26.39 16.09 -14.53
C GLU A 465 -26.21 16.98 -15.77
N ASN A 466 -25.62 16.44 -16.84
CA ASN A 466 -25.13 17.25 -17.96
C ASN A 466 -25.96 17.09 -19.23
N GLY A 467 -27.02 16.27 -19.18
CA GLY A 467 -27.93 16.00 -20.28
C GLY A 467 -27.37 14.99 -21.27
N THR A 468 -27.83 15.08 -22.52
CA THR A 468 -27.47 14.14 -23.59
C THR A 468 -26.34 14.71 -24.45
N TYR A 469 -25.34 13.88 -24.71
CA TYR A 469 -24.27 14.15 -25.66
C TYR A 469 -24.36 13.16 -26.81
N ILE A 470 -23.89 13.56 -27.99
CA ILE A 470 -23.95 12.72 -29.17
C ILE A 470 -22.56 12.70 -29.81
N ILE A 471 -22.08 11.51 -30.12
CA ILE A 471 -20.87 11.29 -30.90
C ILE A 471 -21.28 10.78 -32.28
N GLU A 472 -20.91 11.51 -33.33
CA GLU A 472 -21.12 11.08 -34.72
C GLU A 472 -19.77 10.81 -35.38
N SER A 473 -19.51 9.55 -35.70
CA SER A 473 -18.31 9.11 -36.42
C SER A 473 -18.68 8.78 -37.87
N LEU A 474 -17.99 9.41 -38.82
CA LEU A 474 -18.12 9.16 -40.25
C LEU A 474 -16.90 8.38 -40.74
N ILE A 475 -17.14 7.26 -41.41
CA ILE A 475 -16.10 6.39 -41.94
C ILE A 475 -16.18 6.45 -43.46
N LYS A 476 -15.12 6.95 -44.10
CA LYS A 476 -15.01 7.06 -45.56
C LYS A 476 -14.04 6.02 -46.08
N ARG A 477 -14.46 5.30 -47.12
CA ARG A 477 -13.59 4.40 -47.86
C ARG A 477 -12.67 5.21 -48.75
N ILE A 478 -11.36 5.10 -48.55
CA ILE A 478 -10.34 5.77 -49.36
C ILE A 478 -9.99 4.90 -50.57
N ASN A 479 -9.80 3.60 -50.34
CA ASN A 479 -9.56 2.58 -51.36
C ASN A 479 -10.12 1.22 -50.89
N GLU A 480 -9.84 0.14 -51.62
CA GLU A 480 -10.36 -1.20 -51.30
C GLU A 480 -9.91 -1.76 -49.94
N ASN A 481 -8.80 -1.24 -49.39
CA ASN A 481 -8.15 -1.75 -48.19
C ASN A 481 -8.00 -0.71 -47.07
N GLU A 482 -8.52 0.51 -47.26
CA GLU A 482 -8.29 1.62 -46.33
C GLU A 482 -9.56 2.45 -46.09
N GLU A 483 -9.83 2.69 -44.80
CA GLU A 483 -10.93 3.52 -44.32
C GLU A 483 -10.40 4.64 -43.41
N GLN A 484 -10.96 5.84 -43.58
CA GLN A 484 -10.64 6.99 -42.75
C GLN A 484 -11.85 7.35 -41.88
N LEU A 485 -11.62 7.52 -40.58
CA LEU A 485 -12.64 7.96 -39.63
C LEU A 485 -12.43 9.44 -39.26
N THR A 486 -13.52 10.20 -39.31
CA THR A 486 -13.64 11.57 -38.76
C THR A 486 -14.80 11.63 -37.77
N ARG A 487 -14.81 12.64 -36.89
CA ARG A 487 -15.81 12.72 -35.83
C ARG A 487 -16.32 14.14 -35.56
N LYS A 488 -17.58 14.20 -35.17
CA LYS A 488 -18.25 15.37 -34.60
C LYS A 488 -18.88 15.04 -33.25
N TYR A 489 -19.01 16.06 -32.41
CA TYR A 489 -19.61 15.98 -31.09
C TYR A 489 -20.76 16.98 -31.00
N TYR A 490 -21.85 16.58 -30.37
CA TYR A 490 -22.98 17.46 -30.12
C TYR A 490 -23.40 17.39 -28.66
N LYS A 491 -23.96 18.48 -28.16
CA LYS A 491 -24.72 18.51 -26.91
C LYS A 491 -26.18 18.78 -27.25
N ASP A 492 -27.05 17.90 -26.79
CA ASP A 492 -28.49 18.07 -26.92
C ASP A 492 -28.96 19.01 -25.81
N SER A 493 -29.49 20.16 -26.20
CA SER A 493 -30.17 21.10 -25.30
C SER A 493 -31.66 21.06 -25.60
N ASP A 494 -32.53 21.56 -24.71
CA ASP A 494 -34.00 21.39 -24.71
C ASP A 494 -34.78 21.75 -26.00
N SER A 495 -34.11 22.09 -27.11
CA SER A 495 -34.72 22.29 -28.42
C SER A 495 -33.78 22.08 -29.63
N GLU A 496 -32.45 22.02 -29.45
CA GLU A 496 -31.51 21.98 -30.58
C GLU A 496 -30.23 21.17 -30.26
N GLN A 497 -29.75 20.43 -31.28
CA GLN A 497 -28.44 19.77 -31.27
C GLN A 497 -27.35 20.78 -31.63
N LYS A 498 -26.54 21.17 -30.65
CA LYS A 498 -25.43 22.11 -30.86
C LYS A 498 -24.13 21.34 -31.06
N GLU A 499 -23.46 21.53 -32.21
CA GLU A 499 -22.11 21.00 -32.43
C GLU A 499 -21.14 21.65 -31.42
N ILE A 500 -20.36 20.83 -30.71
CA ILE A 500 -19.38 21.26 -29.73
C ILE A 500 -17.99 20.84 -30.17
N SER A 501 -16.97 21.58 -29.73
CA SER A 501 -15.58 21.21 -30.04
C SER A 501 -15.16 19.95 -29.26
N PRO A 502 -14.19 19.16 -29.76
CA PRO A 502 -13.74 17.94 -29.10
C PRO A 502 -13.19 18.13 -27.67
N GLU A 503 -12.76 19.34 -27.32
CA GLU A 503 -12.24 19.72 -25.99
C GLU A 503 -13.37 19.98 -24.99
N ASN A 504 -14.56 20.33 -25.48
CA ASN A 504 -15.75 20.57 -24.65
C ASN A 504 -16.57 19.29 -24.40
N PHE A 505 -16.16 18.17 -24.99
CA PHE A 505 -16.76 16.87 -24.75
C PHE A 505 -16.04 16.19 -23.57
N PRO A 506 -16.73 15.81 -22.49
CA PRO A 506 -16.13 15.25 -21.27
C PRO A 506 -15.69 13.78 -21.48
N LYS A 507 -14.59 13.60 -22.21
CA LYS A 507 -14.05 12.27 -22.57
C LYS A 507 -13.56 11.48 -21.37
N GLN A 508 -13.15 12.18 -20.31
CA GLN A 508 -12.61 11.58 -19.11
C GLN A 508 -13.62 10.72 -18.35
N ASP A 509 -14.91 11.04 -18.49
CA ASP A 509 -16.01 10.33 -17.83
C ASP A 509 -16.43 9.05 -18.59
N LEU A 510 -15.73 8.71 -19.69
CA LEU A 510 -15.98 7.49 -20.46
C LEU A 510 -15.07 6.35 -20.02
N PHE A 511 -15.69 5.23 -19.63
CA PHE A 511 -15.01 3.95 -19.46
C PHE A 511 -15.40 2.98 -20.55
N VAL A 512 -14.40 2.40 -21.24
CA VAL A 512 -14.63 1.45 -22.33
C VAL A 512 -13.70 0.24 -22.20
N CYS A 513 -14.27 -0.95 -22.19
CA CYS A 513 -13.54 -2.21 -22.30
C CYS A 513 -14.35 -3.21 -23.12
N GLY A 514 -13.69 -4.15 -23.79
CA GLY A 514 -14.38 -5.17 -24.57
C GLY A 514 -13.44 -6.25 -25.08
N TYR A 515 -13.95 -7.45 -25.28
CA TYR A 515 -13.16 -8.57 -25.79
C TYR A 515 -13.85 -9.24 -26.97
N GLY A 516 -13.03 -9.72 -27.91
CA GLY A 516 -13.50 -10.55 -29.03
C GLY A 516 -13.61 -12.02 -28.65
N ALA A 517 -13.92 -12.87 -29.64
CA ALA A 517 -14.10 -14.31 -29.43
C ALA A 517 -12.79 -15.10 -29.20
N GLY A 518 -11.61 -14.46 -29.31
CA GLY A 518 -10.28 -15.02 -28.99
C GLY A 518 -10.06 -16.46 -29.42
N ARG A 519 -9.68 -16.72 -30.68
CA ARG A 519 -9.58 -18.08 -31.23
C ARG A 519 -8.21 -18.74 -31.04
N THR A 520 -7.20 -18.00 -30.58
CA THR A 520 -5.85 -18.52 -30.36
C THR A 520 -5.66 -18.89 -28.88
N GLN A 521 -5.40 -20.17 -28.61
CA GLN A 521 -4.82 -20.66 -27.35
C GLN A 521 -3.34 -20.21 -27.27
N GLY A 522 -3.10 -18.91 -27.21
CA GLY A 522 -1.78 -18.38 -26.88
C GLY A 522 -1.59 -18.46 -25.37
N ASP A 523 -0.41 -18.91 -24.93
CA ASP A 523 0.06 -18.68 -23.57
C ASP A 523 -0.28 -17.25 -23.16
N LEU A 524 -0.86 -17.08 -21.97
CA LEU A 524 -1.22 -15.80 -21.37
C LEU A 524 0.03 -14.91 -21.33
N SER A 525 0.33 -14.22 -22.42
CA SER A 525 1.32 -13.18 -22.41
C SER A 525 0.71 -12.08 -21.55
N ILE A 526 1.17 -12.03 -20.30
CA ILE A 526 0.98 -10.90 -19.41
C ILE A 526 1.78 -9.77 -20.06
N ASP A 527 1.23 -9.20 -21.14
CA ASP A 527 1.76 -8.05 -21.82
C ASP A 527 2.02 -7.01 -20.74
N LYS A 528 3.29 -6.63 -20.53
CA LYS A 528 3.78 -5.67 -19.53
C LYS A 528 3.32 -4.24 -19.81
N VAL A 529 2.10 -4.06 -20.29
CA VAL A 529 1.50 -2.74 -20.44
C VAL A 529 1.09 -2.27 -19.04
N GLN A 530 1.90 -1.38 -18.47
CA GLN A 530 1.73 -0.86 -17.10
C GLN A 530 0.51 0.06 -16.94
N HIS A 531 -0.20 0.39 -18.03
CA HIS A 531 -1.13 1.50 -18.11
C HIS A 531 -2.41 1.15 -18.90
N TYR A 532 -3.58 1.50 -18.36
CA TYR A 532 -4.84 1.39 -19.09
C TYR A 532 -4.85 2.36 -20.27
N SER A 533 -5.23 1.84 -21.43
CA SER A 533 -5.63 2.62 -22.59
C SER A 533 -6.82 1.93 -23.23
N ILE A 534 -7.79 2.70 -23.72
CA ILE A 534 -8.98 2.13 -24.37
C ILE A 534 -8.56 1.21 -25.54
N PHE A 535 -7.57 1.63 -26.33
CA PHE A 535 -7.03 0.85 -27.43
C PHE A 535 -6.60 -0.57 -26.99
N ASN A 536 -5.85 -0.67 -25.90
CA ASN A 536 -5.41 -1.97 -25.38
C ASN A 536 -6.55 -2.77 -24.74
N ALA A 537 -7.51 -2.09 -24.11
CA ALA A 537 -8.65 -2.69 -23.44
C ALA A 537 -9.71 -3.27 -24.40
N VAL A 538 -9.67 -2.90 -25.69
CA VAL A 538 -10.60 -3.35 -26.73
C VAL A 538 -9.92 -4.06 -27.91
N GLY A 539 -8.59 -4.11 -27.96
CA GLY A 539 -7.84 -4.55 -29.13
C GLY A 539 -8.18 -5.97 -29.61
N THR A 540 -8.51 -6.88 -28.70
CA THR A 540 -8.90 -8.27 -29.04
C THR A 540 -10.23 -8.34 -29.79
N LEU A 541 -11.06 -7.29 -29.72
CA LEU A 541 -12.29 -7.19 -30.51
C LEU A 541 -11.98 -6.93 -32.00
N PHE A 542 -10.86 -6.30 -32.33
CA PHE A 542 -10.48 -5.93 -33.70
C PHE A 542 -9.47 -6.91 -34.31
N ASN A 543 -8.64 -7.54 -33.48
CA ASN A 543 -7.65 -8.53 -33.90
C ASN A 543 -7.93 -9.91 -33.28
N TYR A 544 -8.49 -10.82 -34.07
CA TYR A 544 -8.80 -12.20 -33.63
C TYR A 544 -7.57 -13.05 -33.31
N ASN A 545 -6.40 -12.64 -33.79
CA ASN A 545 -5.14 -13.34 -33.53
C ASN A 545 -4.51 -12.90 -32.20
N SER A 546 -5.00 -11.82 -31.58
CA SER A 546 -4.52 -11.38 -30.27
C SER A 546 -5.01 -12.31 -29.16
N PRO A 547 -4.14 -12.72 -28.22
CA PRO A 547 -4.56 -13.50 -27.06
C PRO A 547 -5.59 -12.72 -26.24
N LEU A 548 -6.54 -13.45 -25.63
CA LEU A 548 -7.53 -12.83 -24.76
C LEU A 548 -6.82 -12.17 -23.58
N LYS A 549 -7.05 -10.87 -23.42
CA LYS A 549 -6.66 -10.13 -22.22
C LYS A 549 -7.80 -10.27 -21.21
N GLY A 550 -7.48 -10.70 -19.99
CA GLY A 550 -8.47 -10.73 -18.92
C GLY A 550 -9.06 -9.32 -18.74
N PRO A 551 -10.38 -9.10 -18.86
CA PRO A 551 -10.98 -7.78 -18.67
C PRO A 551 -10.66 -7.24 -17.26
N GLU A 552 -10.59 -8.13 -16.27
CA GLU A 552 -10.09 -7.88 -14.92
C GLU A 552 -8.71 -7.20 -14.91
N LEU A 553 -7.80 -7.57 -15.82
CA LEU A 553 -6.46 -6.99 -15.88
C LEU A 553 -6.50 -5.53 -16.32
N SER A 554 -7.39 -5.19 -17.26
CA SER A 554 -7.62 -3.79 -17.66
C SER A 554 -8.22 -2.97 -16.52
N LEU A 555 -9.10 -3.59 -15.71
CA LEU A 555 -9.69 -2.98 -14.52
C LEU A 555 -8.66 -2.76 -13.41
N ARG A 556 -7.90 -3.80 -13.06
CA ARG A 556 -6.80 -3.74 -12.08
C ARG A 556 -5.77 -2.69 -12.48
N ARG A 557 -5.42 -2.58 -13.76
CA ARG A 557 -4.49 -1.57 -14.26
C ARG A 557 -5.03 -0.15 -14.19
N LEU A 558 -6.33 0.04 -14.44
CA LEU A 558 -6.97 1.35 -14.25
C LEU A 558 -6.92 1.75 -12.78
N ILE A 559 -7.23 0.81 -11.88
CA ILE A 559 -7.11 1.01 -10.42
C ILE A 559 -5.67 1.34 -10.03
N ASP A 560 -4.69 0.58 -10.52
CA ASP A 560 -3.26 0.80 -10.25
C ASP A 560 -2.77 2.16 -10.78
N GLN A 561 -3.24 2.58 -11.96
CA GLN A 561 -2.94 3.91 -12.50
C GLN A 561 -3.53 5.03 -11.65
N ILE A 562 -4.80 4.91 -11.22
CA ILE A 562 -5.42 5.87 -10.31
C ILE A 562 -4.60 5.95 -9.00
N ASN A 563 -4.08 4.82 -8.53
CA ASN A 563 -3.25 4.76 -7.33
C ASN A 563 -1.86 5.38 -7.51
N THR A 564 -1.20 5.17 -8.67
CA THR A 564 0.19 5.60 -8.94
C THR A 564 0.33 7.02 -9.48
N SER A 565 -0.69 7.57 -10.14
CA SER A 565 -0.68 8.93 -10.71
C SER A 565 -0.72 10.05 -9.67
N ASN A 566 -0.79 9.73 -8.38
CA ASN A 566 -0.89 10.70 -7.28
C ASN A 566 0.47 11.30 -6.83
N GLY A 567 1.56 11.05 -7.56
CA GLY A 567 2.93 11.41 -7.14
C GLY A 567 3.57 12.66 -7.78
N THR A 568 3.07 13.19 -8.90
CA THR A 568 3.65 14.39 -9.55
C THR A 568 2.58 15.38 -10.05
N ALA A 569 2.91 16.67 -10.10
CA ALA A 569 1.96 17.75 -10.43
C ALA A 569 1.36 17.63 -11.85
N GLU A 570 2.11 17.11 -12.82
CA GLU A 570 1.64 16.82 -14.19
C GLU A 570 0.71 15.58 -14.24
N SER A 571 0.88 14.63 -13.31
CA SER A 571 0.03 13.44 -13.19
C SER A 571 -1.29 13.74 -12.48
N ALA A 572 -1.37 14.84 -11.72
CA ALA A 572 -2.53 15.23 -10.95
C ALA A 572 -3.72 15.69 -11.82
N SER A 573 -3.50 16.26 -13.02
CA SER A 573 -4.61 16.55 -13.94
C SER A 573 -5.18 15.26 -14.54
N LEU A 574 -4.34 14.26 -14.80
CA LEU A 574 -4.76 12.96 -15.34
C LEU A 574 -5.45 12.06 -14.29
N ALA A 575 -5.12 12.24 -13.00
CA ALA A 575 -5.69 11.51 -11.86
C ALA A 575 -7.01 12.14 -11.35
N ARG A 576 -7.15 13.47 -11.45
CA ARG A 576 -8.40 14.21 -11.16
C ARG A 576 -9.56 13.79 -12.06
N ASP A 577 -9.26 13.26 -13.24
CA ASP A 577 -10.20 12.94 -14.31
C ASP A 577 -10.67 11.46 -14.32
N LYS A 578 -10.17 10.59 -13.42
CA LYS A 578 -10.39 9.12 -13.52
C LYS A 578 -10.97 8.43 -12.28
N THR A 579 -11.25 9.18 -11.21
CA THR A 579 -11.76 8.63 -9.94
C THR A 579 -13.24 8.20 -9.99
N ASP A 580 -13.99 8.69 -10.99
CA ASP A 580 -15.44 8.45 -11.14
C ASP A 580 -15.82 7.08 -11.71
N ILE A 581 -14.85 6.30 -12.16
CA ILE A 581 -15.08 4.97 -12.75
C ILE A 581 -15.23 3.90 -11.65
N VAL A 582 -14.72 4.13 -10.43
CA VAL A 582 -14.70 3.13 -9.34
C VAL A 582 -16.10 2.60 -8.97
N PRO A 583 -17.16 3.43 -8.82
CA PRO A 583 -18.51 2.93 -8.53
C PRO A 583 -19.09 2.07 -9.66
N CYS A 584 -18.80 2.39 -10.93
CA CYS A 584 -19.21 1.57 -12.08
C CYS A 584 -18.55 0.18 -12.04
N LEU A 585 -17.27 0.14 -11.67
CA LEU A 585 -16.52 -1.10 -11.56
C LEU A 585 -17.00 -1.94 -10.38
N GLN A 586 -17.31 -1.33 -9.25
CA GLN A 586 -17.93 -2.00 -8.11
C GLN A 586 -19.32 -2.56 -8.46
N ALA A 587 -20.13 -1.82 -9.23
CA ALA A 587 -21.42 -2.31 -9.72
C ALA A 587 -21.25 -3.50 -10.70
N LEU A 588 -20.25 -3.45 -11.59
CA LEU A 588 -19.91 -4.56 -12.49
C LEU A 588 -19.42 -5.79 -11.71
N PHE A 589 -18.54 -5.62 -10.73
CA PHE A 589 -18.09 -6.71 -9.86
C PHE A 589 -19.26 -7.30 -9.06
N ARG A 590 -20.14 -6.48 -8.49
CA ARG A 590 -21.37 -6.95 -7.82
C ARG A 590 -22.27 -7.75 -8.76
N PHE A 591 -22.45 -7.28 -10.00
CA PHE A 591 -23.23 -8.00 -11.01
C PHE A 591 -22.60 -9.35 -11.35
N LEU A 592 -21.28 -9.40 -11.56
CA LEU A 592 -20.56 -10.65 -11.86
C LEU A 592 -20.53 -11.60 -10.67
N SER A 593 -20.34 -11.11 -9.45
CA SER A 593 -20.37 -11.91 -8.21
C SER A 593 -21.77 -12.45 -7.89
N ASN A 594 -22.83 -11.72 -8.24
CA ASN A 594 -24.21 -12.19 -8.10
C ASN A 594 -24.68 -13.04 -9.30
N SER A 595 -23.91 -13.09 -10.40
CA SER A 595 -24.29 -13.84 -11.60
C SER A 595 -24.25 -15.37 -11.40
N ASP A 596 -23.52 -15.86 -10.39
CA ASP A 596 -23.55 -17.27 -9.98
C ASP A 596 -24.93 -17.71 -9.47
N ASP A 597 -25.74 -16.80 -8.92
CA ASP A 597 -27.13 -17.09 -8.52
C ASP A 597 -28.12 -16.92 -9.68
N LEU A 598 -27.80 -16.11 -10.69
CA LEU A 598 -28.57 -16.02 -11.95
C LEU A 598 -28.38 -17.25 -12.84
N LEU A 599 -27.16 -17.81 -12.88
CA LEU A 599 -26.84 -19.03 -13.63
C LEU A 599 -27.42 -20.30 -12.99
N LYS A 600 -27.56 -20.35 -11.66
CA LYS A 600 -28.26 -21.44 -10.96
C LYS A 600 -29.76 -21.49 -11.22
N ASN A 601 -30.38 -20.36 -11.60
CA ASN A 601 -31.81 -20.26 -11.88
C ASN A 601 -32.17 -20.51 -13.36
N LEU A 602 -31.18 -20.73 -14.23
CA LEU A 602 -31.39 -21.17 -15.60
C LEU A 602 -31.33 -22.71 -15.66
N SER A 603 -32.38 -23.37 -15.20
CA SER A 603 -32.63 -24.79 -15.52
C SER A 603 -32.90 -24.92 -17.02
N PRO A 604 -32.38 -25.96 -17.71
CA PRO A 604 -32.73 -26.21 -19.10
C PRO A 604 -34.23 -26.55 -19.20
N ALA A 605 -34.91 -25.92 -20.14
CA ALA A 605 -36.21 -26.33 -20.68
C ALA A 605 -35.99 -27.05 -22.01
#